data_AF-A0A2T6ARH6-F1
#
_entry.id   AF-A0A2T6ARH6-F1
#
_cell.length_a   1.000
_cell.length_b   1.000
_cell.length_c   1.000
_cell.angle_alpha   90.00
_cell.angle_beta   90.00
_cell.angle_gamma   90.00
#
_symmetry.space_group_name_H-M   'P 1'
#
loop_
_entity.id
_entity.type
_entity.pdbx_description
1 polymer ?
#
loop_
_entity_poly.entity_id
_entity_poly.type
_entity_poly.pdbx_seq_one_letter_code
_entity_poly.pdbx_strand_id
1 'polypeptide(L)' 'MDKNLEHFIVDLVNIIQEKYNRTLRINEDEDDLSKCFRQGENFAYYDVLDLINSQLESFGYDRSKIGKIIPDKFGTKI' A
#
# COMPACT_ATOMS: atom_id res chain seq x y z
N MET A 1 10.53 6.52 -18.16
CA MET A 1 9.10 6.70 -17.91
C MET A 1 8.72 8.11 -18.35
N ASP A 2 7.56 8.29 -19.00
CA ASP A 2 7.03 9.63 -19.26
C ASP A 2 6.70 10.33 -17.94
N LYS A 3 6.87 11.66 -17.87
CA LYS A 3 6.67 12.41 -16.62
C LYS A 3 5.24 12.32 -16.09
N ASN A 4 4.23 12.26 -16.97
CA ASN A 4 2.84 12.16 -16.51
C ASN A 4 2.58 10.79 -15.89
N LEU A 5 3.17 9.73 -16.45
CA LEU A 5 3.09 8.38 -15.88
C LEU A 5 3.83 8.31 -14.54
N GLU A 6 4.98 8.97 -14.40
CA GLU A 6 5.70 9.07 -13.13
C GLU A 6 4.85 9.73 -12.04
N HIS A 7 4.28 10.90 -12.33
CA HIS A 7 3.40 11.62 -11.39
C HIS A 7 2.17 10.78 -11.04
N PHE A 8 1.54 10.14 -12.02
CA PHE A 8 0.41 9.25 -11.80
C PHE A 8 0.74 8.11 -10.83
N ILE A 9 1.88 7.43 -11.02
CA ILE A 9 2.27 6.32 -10.15
C ILE A 9 2.61 6.81 -8.74
N VAL A 10 3.30 7.94 -8.61
CA VAL A 10 3.60 8.54 -7.30
C VAL A 10 2.32 8.89 -6.56
N ASP A 11 1.37 9.56 -7.22
CA ASP A 11 0.08 9.91 -6.62
C ASP A 11 -0.73 8.67 -6.22
N LEU A 12 -0.76 7.65 -7.09
CA LEU A 12 -1.42 6.38 -6.82
C LEU A 12 -0.84 5.67 -5.59
N VAL A 13 0.49 5.55 -5.52
CA VAL A 13 1.20 4.95 -4.37
C VAL A 13 0.89 5.72 -3.10
N ASN A 14 0.95 7.06 -3.12
CA ASN A 14 0.66 7.90 -1.96
C ASN A 14 -0.77 7.69 -1.44
N ILE A 15 -1.77 7.64 -2.33
CA ILE A 15 -3.17 7.41 -1.95
C ILE A 15 -3.34 6.04 -1.29
N ILE A 16 -2.78 4.99 -1.88
CA ILE A 16 -2.94 3.63 -1.35
C ILE A 16 -2.18 3.49 -0.03
N GLN A 17 -0.99 4.07 0.09
CA GLN A 17 -0.24 4.08 1.36
C GLN A 17 -0.98 4.83 2.46
N GLU A 18 -1.63 5.95 2.15
CA GLU A 18 -2.45 6.66 3.12
C GLU A 18 -3.59 5.77 3.63
N LYS A 19 -4.27 5.07 2.73
CA LYS A 19 -5.33 4.11 3.08
C LYS A 19 -4.78 2.95 3.90
N TYR A 20 -3.67 2.34 3.48
CA TYR A 20 -2.98 1.28 4.22
C TYR A 20 -2.63 1.73 5.64
N ASN A 21 -2.02 2.90 5.80
CA ASN A 21 -1.61 3.44 7.10
C ASN A 21 -2.79 3.67 8.05
N ARG A 22 -4.00 3.94 7.52
CA ARG A 22 -5.22 4.01 8.34
C ARG A 22 -5.60 2.66 8.91
N THR A 23 -5.43 1.57 8.15
CA THR A 23 -5.73 0.20 8.62
C THR A 23 -4.81 -0.30 9.74
N LEU A 24 -3.63 0.31 9.88
CA LEU A 24 -2.68 0.02 10.96
C LEU A 24 -3.11 0.61 12.31
N ARG A 25 -4.09 1.52 12.33
CA ARG A 25 -4.64 2.10 13.55
C ARG A 25 -5.64 1.12 14.14
N ILE A 26 -5.20 0.32 15.09
CA ILE A 26 -6.06 -0.59 15.86
C ILE A 26 -6.88 0.26 16.83
N ASN A 27 -8.19 0.05 16.87
CA ASN A 27 -9.06 0.59 17.89
C ASN A 27 -9.29 -0.50 18.95
N GLU A 28 -8.96 -0.25 20.22
CA GLU A 28 -9.07 -1.25 21.29
C GLU A 28 -10.54 -1.65 21.56
N ASP A 29 -11.48 -0.78 21.18
CA ASP A 29 -12.92 -1.01 21.29
C ASP A 29 -13.56 -1.55 19.99
N GLU A 30 -12.76 -2.02 19.01
CA GLU A 30 -13.31 -2.57 17.75
C GLU A 30 -14.02 -3.91 17.96
N ASP A 31 -15.19 -4.07 17.35
CA ASP A 31 -15.87 -5.37 17.31
C ASP A 31 -15.22 -6.32 16.29
N ASP A 32 -15.53 -7.62 16.41
CA ASP A 32 -14.95 -8.66 15.54
C ASP A 32 -15.22 -8.40 14.06
N LEU A 33 -16.37 -7.82 13.72
CA LEU A 33 -16.75 -7.52 12.34
C LEU A 33 -15.88 -6.40 11.76
N SER A 34 -15.72 -5.31 12.51
CA SER A 34 -14.88 -4.17 12.17
C SER A 34 -13.42 -4.56 12.07
N LYS A 35 -12.94 -5.44 12.97
CA LYS A 35 -11.61 -6.04 12.89
C LYS A 35 -11.40 -6.82 11.61
N CYS A 36 -12.32 -7.73 11.27
CA CYS A 36 -12.25 -8.51 10.03
C CYS A 36 -12.24 -7.60 8.80
N PHE A 37 -13.10 -6.57 8.79
CA PHE A 37 -13.15 -5.59 7.70
C PHE A 37 -11.82 -4.84 7.56
N ARG A 38 -11.28 -4.30 8.66
CA ARG A 38 -9.99 -3.59 8.68
C ARG A 38 -8.84 -4.49 8.22
N GLN A 39 -8.83 -5.77 8.59
CA GLN A 39 -7.84 -6.74 8.10
C GLN A 39 -7.97 -6.99 6.59
N GLY A 40 -9.19 -7.08 6.07
CA GLY A 40 -9.45 -7.17 4.64
C GLY A 40 -8.94 -5.94 3.88
N GLU A 41 -9.20 -4.74 4.40
CA GLU A 41 -8.66 -3.49 3.84
C GLU A 41 -7.12 -3.47 3.88
N ASN A 42 -6.52 -3.88 5.01
CA ASN A 42 -5.06 -3.96 5.14
C ASN A 42 -4.45 -4.85 4.05
N PHE A 43 -5.02 -6.04 3.87
CA PHE A 43 -4.58 -6.98 2.86
C PHE A 43 -4.75 -6.41 1.45
N ALA A 44 -5.92 -5.85 1.12
CA ALA A 44 -6.20 -5.29 -0.19
C ALA A 44 -5.23 -4.16 -0.57
N TYR A 45 -4.97 -3.22 0.35
CA TYR A 45 -4.06 -2.11 0.06
C TYR A 45 -2.60 -2.56 -0.02
N TYR A 46 -2.18 -3.55 0.78
CA TYR A 46 -0.85 -4.13 0.67
C TYR A 46 -0.65 -4.84 -0.67
N ASP A 47 -1.61 -5.67 -1.09
CA ASP A 47 -1.54 -6.45 -2.33
C ASP A 47 -1.41 -5.53 -3.56
N VAL A 48 -2.15 -4.42 -3.58
CA VAL A 48 -2.03 -3.43 -4.66
C VAL A 48 -0.65 -2.75 -4.65
N LEU A 49 -0.10 -2.40 -3.49
CA LEU A 49 1.25 -1.83 -3.40
C LEU A 49 2.33 -2.82 -3.86
N ASP A 50 2.18 -4.09 -3.50
CA ASP A 50 3.09 -5.16 -3.94
C ASP A 50 3.01 -5.40 -5.45
N LEU A 51 1.79 -5.37 -6.02
CA LEU A 51 1.57 -5.46 -7.45
C LEU A 51 2.23 -4.29 -8.19
N ILE A 52 2.03 -3.05 -7.74
CA ILE A 52 2.67 -1.86 -8.33
C ILE A 52 4.19 -2.02 -8.30
N ASN A 53 4.75 -2.39 -7.16
CA ASN A 53 6.19 -2.60 -7.01
C ASN A 53 6.72 -3.69 -7.96
N SER A 54 6.03 -4.83 -8.05
CA SER A 54 6.39 -5.94 -8.92
C SER A 54 6.33 -5.57 -10.41
N GLN A 55 5.32 -4.80 -10.83
CA GLN A 55 5.22 -4.31 -12.20
C GLN A 55 6.35 -3.33 -12.53
N LEU A 56 6.66 -2.40 -11.63
CA LEU A 56 7.76 -1.45 -11.83
C LEU A 56 9.11 -2.15 -11.99
N GLU A 57 9.36 -3.17 -11.17
CA GLU A 57 10.55 -4.01 -11.26
C GLU A 57 10.59 -4.81 -12.57
N SER A 58 9.47 -5.43 -12.97
CA SER A 58 9.38 -6.18 -14.23
C SER A 58 9.61 -5.32 -15.47
N PHE A 59 9.24 -4.04 -15.42
CA PHE A 59 9.47 -3.09 -16.53
C PHE A 59 10.84 -2.40 -16.46
N GLY A 60 11.67 -2.70 -15.46
CA GLY A 60 13.01 -2.13 -15.31
C GLY A 60 13.00 -0.66 -14.92
N TYR A 61 11.94 -0.17 -14.26
CA TYR A 61 11.87 1.22 -13.81
C TYR A 61 12.75 1.45 -12.57
N ASP A 62 13.40 2.60 -12.54
CA ASP A 62 14.18 3.05 -11.41
C ASP A 62 13.28 3.43 -10.23
N ARG A 63 13.21 2.53 -9.24
CA ARG A 63 12.40 2.67 -8.03
C ARG A 63 12.83 3.84 -7.14
N SER A 64 14.06 4.36 -7.29
CA SER A 64 14.56 5.47 -6.47
C SER A 64 13.75 6.77 -6.66
N LYS A 65 13.07 6.91 -7.80
CA LYS A 65 12.25 8.07 -8.15
C LYS A 65 10.86 8.06 -7.54
N ILE A 66 10.35 6.87 -7.23
CA ILE A 66 9.00 6.68 -6.65
C ILE A 66 9.08 6.60 -5.12
N GLY A 67 10.25 6.24 -4.59
CA GLY A 67 10.47 6.06 -3.16
C GLY A 67 10.03 4.68 -2.68
N LYS A 68 9.77 4.56 -1.39
CA LYS A 68 9.37 3.29 -0.79
C LYS A 68 7.91 3.00 -1.10
N ILE A 69 7.63 1.93 -1.84
CA ILE A 69 6.26 1.54 -2.25
C ILE A 69 5.64 0.59 -1.21
N ILE A 70 6.37 -0.45 -0.81
CA ILE A 70 5.90 -1.44 0.15
C ILE A 70 6.23 -0.99 1.58
N PRO A 71 5.25 -0.97 2.51
CA PRO A 71 5.47 -0.69 3.93
C PRO A 71 6.39 -1.73 4.60
N ASP A 72 7.23 -1.30 5.55
CA ASP A 72 8.18 -2.17 6.27
C ASP A 72 7.54 -3.30 7.09
N LYS A 73 6.26 -3.17 7.41
CA LYS A 73 5.53 -4.11 8.27
C LYS A 73 4.31 -4.58 7.53
N PHE A 74 4.24 -5.88 7.27
CA PHE A 74 2.96 -6.51 6.98
C PHE A 74 2.11 -6.44 8.26
N GLY A 75 0.89 -5.92 8.15
CA GLY A 75 0.04 -5.48 9.27
C GLY A 75 -0.59 -6.60 10.11
N THR A 76 -0.05 -7.83 10.04
CA THR A 76 -0.50 -8.95 10.87
C THR A 76 0.34 -9.02 12.13
N LYS A 77 -0.04 -8.23 13.16
CA LYS A 77 0.00 -8.82 14.49
C LYS A 77 -1.25 -9.70 14.60
N ILE A 78 -1.06 -10.99 14.32
CA ILE A 78 -2.01 -12.04 14.71
C ILE A 78 -2.02 -12.10 16.23
#